data_AF-A0A8B5YCY9-F1
#
_entry.id   AF-A0A8B5YCY9-F1
#
_cell.length_a   1.000
_cell.length_b   1.000
_cell.length_c   1.000
_cell.angle_alpha   90.00
_cell.angle_beta   90.00
_cell.angle_gamma   90.00
#
_symmetry.space_group_name_H-M   'P 1'
#
loop_
_entity.id
_entity.type
_entity.pdbx_description
1 polymer ?
#
loop_
_entity_poly.entity_id
_entity_poly.type
_entity_poly.pdbx_seq_one_letter_code
_entity_poly.pdbx_strand_id
1 'polypeptide(L)'
;MNGRLVALENPGYDGVRSVFLNHGCDIQPIGLETDGINLTQLAATRAKLVYITPSHQFPYGMVLPIQKRLKLLEWASREKAYIIEDDYDSEFRYQGRPIPSLKALDKKENVIYLGTFSKSFLPGARLSYIVLPSKLADEFQEKLGRYSQSASPIIQKAMFLFRKEGFFERHIRKMKKVYQEKHKTLISAIKTHFGNDVESSAKKRGSIF
;
A
#
# COMPACT_ATOMS: atom_id res chain seq x y z
N MET A 1 27.16 -13.00 6.89
CA MET A 1 26.14 -12.41 6.00
C MET A 1 24.96 -13.38 5.87
N ASN A 2 24.17 -13.57 6.94
CA ASN A 2 22.96 -14.40 6.84
C ASN A 2 21.81 -13.52 6.33
N GLY A 3 21.36 -13.84 5.12
CA GLY A 3 20.44 -13.06 4.29
C GLY A 3 19.14 -12.68 4.98
N ARG A 4 18.78 -11.40 4.87
CA ARG A 4 17.47 -10.88 5.25
C ARG A 4 16.51 -11.17 4.10
N LEU A 5 15.88 -12.34 4.12
CA LEU A 5 14.92 -12.74 3.08
C LEU A 5 13.60 -11.96 3.24
N VAL A 6 13.19 -11.26 2.18
CA VAL A 6 11.95 -10.47 2.12
C VAL A 6 11.03 -11.05 1.05
N ALA A 7 9.79 -11.35 1.43
CA ALA A 7 8.76 -11.78 0.50
C ALA A 7 8.08 -10.56 -0.14
N LEU A 8 7.98 -10.54 -1.47
CA LEU A 8 7.30 -9.48 -2.21
C LEU A 8 6.21 -10.07 -3.11
N GLU A 9 5.09 -9.38 -3.26
CA GLU A 9 4.13 -9.65 -4.34
C GLU A 9 4.82 -9.66 -5.70
N ASN A 10 4.49 -10.62 -6.55
CA ASN A 10 5.07 -10.78 -7.88
C ASN A 10 3.99 -11.13 -8.92
N PRO A 11 3.68 -10.23 -9.86
CA PRO A 11 4.26 -8.88 -10.02
C PRO A 11 3.92 -7.95 -8.85
N GLY A 12 4.76 -6.93 -8.65
CA GLY A 12 4.67 -6.00 -7.52
C GLY A 12 5.36 -4.68 -7.82
N TYR A 13 5.56 -3.84 -6.80
CA TYR A 13 6.21 -2.55 -6.97
C TYR A 13 7.74 -2.66 -7.03
N ASP A 14 8.32 -2.45 -8.21
CA ASP A 14 9.77 -2.58 -8.43
C ASP A 14 10.61 -1.58 -7.64
N GLY A 15 10.07 -0.39 -7.31
CA GLY A 15 10.79 0.58 -6.49
C GLY A 15 11.16 0.02 -5.12
N VAL A 16 10.26 -0.74 -4.49
CA VAL A 16 10.52 -1.40 -3.21
C VAL A 16 11.48 -2.58 -3.36
N ARG A 17 11.38 -3.34 -4.46
CA ARG A 17 12.35 -4.39 -4.79
C ARG A 17 13.78 -3.82 -4.85
N SER A 18 13.99 -2.71 -5.56
CA SER A 18 15.29 -2.04 -5.66
C SER A 18 15.80 -1.57 -4.29
N VAL A 19 14.93 -1.02 -3.45
CA VAL A 19 15.30 -0.57 -2.10
C VAL A 19 15.85 -1.74 -1.27
N PHE A 20 15.15 -2.88 -1.24
CA PHE A 20 15.60 -4.05 -0.49
C PHE A 20 16.91 -4.64 -1.03
N LEU A 21 17.05 -4.77 -2.34
CA LEU A 21 18.29 -5.25 -2.98
C LEU A 21 19.48 -4.34 -2.65
N ASN A 22 19.28 -3.01 -2.71
CA ASN A 22 20.33 -2.03 -2.37
C ASN A 22 20.76 -2.10 -0.90
N HIS A 23 19.93 -2.68 -0.02
CA HIS A 23 20.25 -2.93 1.39
C HIS A 23 20.70 -4.38 1.66
N GLY A 24 21.06 -5.13 0.61
CA GLY A 24 21.60 -6.50 0.71
C GLY A 24 20.58 -7.54 1.17
N CYS A 25 19.29 -7.31 0.95
CA CYS A 25 18.23 -8.28 1.23
C CYS A 25 18.04 -9.21 0.03
N ASP A 26 17.77 -10.48 0.32
CA ASP A 26 17.34 -11.46 -0.69
C ASP A 26 15.83 -11.33 -0.92
N ILE A 27 15.40 -11.45 -2.18
CA ILE A 27 13.98 -11.31 -2.54
C ILE A 27 13.37 -12.68 -2.82
N GLN A 28 12.30 -13.00 -2.10
CA GLN A 28 11.43 -14.12 -2.39
C GLN A 28 10.17 -13.61 -3.11
N PRO A 29 10.06 -13.78 -4.44
CA PRO A 29 8.84 -13.44 -5.14
C PRO A 29 7.71 -14.40 -4.73
N ILE A 30 6.54 -13.84 -4.47
CA ILE A 30 5.30 -14.58 -4.18
C ILE A 30 4.29 -14.28 -5.28
N GLY A 31 3.83 -15.32 -5.96
CA GLY A 31 2.84 -15.22 -7.02
C GLY A 31 1.52 -14.67 -6.52
N LEU A 32 0.74 -14.14 -7.45
CA LEU A 32 -0.61 -13.64 -7.21
C LEU A 32 -1.65 -14.66 -7.67
N GLU A 33 -2.72 -14.78 -6.90
CA GLU A 33 -3.98 -15.42 -7.26
C GLU A 33 -5.01 -14.34 -7.63
N THR A 34 -6.21 -14.73 -8.06
CA THR A 34 -7.27 -13.79 -8.49
C THR A 34 -7.75 -12.83 -7.39
N ASP A 35 -7.46 -13.16 -6.13
CA ASP A 35 -7.79 -12.39 -4.93
C ASP A 35 -6.54 -11.88 -4.17
N GLY A 36 -5.38 -11.83 -4.82
CA GLY A 36 -4.13 -11.26 -4.28
C GLY A 36 -3.07 -12.31 -3.95
N ILE A 37 -2.09 -11.96 -3.11
CA ILE A 37 -0.91 -12.78 -2.78
C ILE A 37 -1.21 -14.26 -2.48
N ASN A 38 -0.41 -15.18 -3.01
CA ASN A 38 -0.54 -16.61 -2.69
C ASN A 38 0.00 -16.91 -1.27
N LEU A 39 -0.91 -17.14 -0.32
CA LEU A 39 -0.53 -17.38 1.07
C LEU A 39 0.13 -18.75 1.30
N THR A 40 -0.19 -19.76 0.48
CA THR A 40 0.44 -21.08 0.55
C THR A 40 1.91 -20.98 0.17
N GLN A 41 2.21 -20.27 -0.93
CA GLN A 41 3.57 -20.00 -1.35
C GLN A 41 4.31 -19.18 -0.30
N LEU A 42 3.69 -18.13 0.26
CA LEU A 42 4.29 -17.33 1.34
C LEU A 42 4.64 -18.17 2.57
N ALA A 43 3.72 -19.05 2.99
CA ALA A 43 3.91 -19.92 4.15
C ALA A 43 5.02 -20.97 3.94
N ALA A 44 5.34 -21.34 2.71
CA ALA A 44 6.43 -22.25 2.39
C ALA A 44 7.83 -21.58 2.45
N THR A 45 7.88 -20.24 2.59
CA THR A 45 9.14 -19.49 2.66
C THR A 45 9.68 -19.43 4.08
N ARG A 46 10.96 -19.03 4.20
CA ARG A 46 11.56 -18.66 5.50
C ARG A 46 11.54 -17.15 5.77
N ALA A 47 10.83 -16.37 4.95
CA ALA A 47 10.82 -14.92 5.06
C ALA A 47 10.21 -14.47 6.38
N LYS A 48 10.79 -13.44 6.99
CA LYS A 48 10.28 -12.80 8.23
C LYS A 48 9.75 -11.39 7.99
N LEU A 49 9.63 -11.01 6.72
CA LEU A 49 9.07 -9.75 6.26
C LEU A 49 8.35 -10.00 4.94
N VAL A 50 7.12 -9.50 4.81
CA VAL A 50 6.39 -9.47 3.54
C VAL A 50 5.95 -8.05 3.24
N TYR A 51 6.09 -7.61 1.99
CA TYR A 51 5.53 -6.34 1.50
C TYR A 51 4.33 -6.62 0.61
N ILE A 52 3.24 -5.89 0.85
CA ILE A 52 1.96 -6.09 0.17
C ILE A 52 1.19 -4.79 0.01
N THR A 53 0.39 -4.72 -1.06
CA THR A 53 -0.53 -3.62 -1.39
C THR A 53 -1.99 -4.08 -1.26
N PRO A 54 -2.50 -4.36 -0.04
CA PRO A 54 -3.74 -5.12 0.15
C PRO A 54 -5.00 -4.32 -0.20
N SER A 55 -4.91 -2.99 -0.11
CA SER A 55 -6.01 -2.09 -0.43
C SER A 55 -6.28 -2.06 -1.93
N HIS A 56 -5.23 -2.02 -2.73
CA HIS A 56 -5.27 -1.99 -4.18
C HIS A 56 -3.93 -2.53 -4.68
N GLN A 57 -3.93 -3.77 -5.17
CA GLN A 57 -2.70 -4.49 -5.51
C GLN A 57 -2.02 -3.78 -6.68
N PHE A 58 -0.74 -3.47 -6.57
CA PHE A 58 0.02 -2.88 -7.68
C PHE A 58 0.75 -3.98 -8.48
N PRO A 59 0.55 -4.12 -9.80
CA PRO A 59 -0.19 -3.22 -10.70
C PRO A 59 -1.61 -3.69 -11.07
N TYR A 60 -2.06 -4.87 -10.63
CA TYR A 60 -3.28 -5.50 -11.17
C TYR A 60 -4.60 -5.04 -10.53
N GLY A 61 -4.54 -4.20 -9.52
CA GLY A 61 -5.69 -3.55 -8.90
C GLY A 61 -6.61 -4.47 -8.09
N MET A 62 -6.10 -5.64 -7.68
CA MET A 62 -6.84 -6.58 -6.84
C MET A 62 -7.05 -6.02 -5.43
N VAL A 63 -8.12 -6.43 -4.76
CA VAL A 63 -8.38 -6.04 -3.38
C VAL A 63 -8.28 -7.30 -2.54
N LEU A 64 -7.38 -7.31 -1.55
CA LEU A 64 -7.20 -8.46 -0.67
C LEU A 64 -8.44 -8.62 0.23
N PRO A 65 -9.19 -9.74 0.13
CA PRO A 65 -10.40 -9.96 0.92
C PRO A 65 -10.13 -10.02 2.43
N ILE A 66 -11.16 -9.73 3.23
CA ILE A 66 -11.05 -9.71 4.69
C ILE A 66 -10.57 -11.06 5.26
N GLN A 67 -11.05 -12.18 4.73
CA GLN A 67 -10.61 -13.51 5.18
C GLN A 67 -9.12 -13.75 4.90
N LYS A 68 -8.61 -13.27 3.75
CA LYS A 68 -7.19 -13.41 3.38
C LYS A 68 -6.30 -12.47 4.20
N ARG A 69 -6.80 -11.28 4.54
CA ARG A 69 -6.17 -10.36 5.51
C ARG A 69 -5.98 -11.01 6.88
N LEU A 70 -7.01 -11.66 7.42
CA LEU A 70 -6.93 -12.36 8.71
C LEU A 70 -5.91 -13.51 8.67
N LYS A 71 -5.94 -14.34 7.62
CA LYS A 71 -4.94 -15.41 7.43
C LYS A 71 -3.51 -14.88 7.32
N LEU A 72 -3.30 -13.74 6.68
CA LEU A 72 -1.99 -13.11 6.58
C LEU A 72 -1.50 -12.61 7.96
N LEU A 73 -2.39 -12.02 8.77
CA LEU A 73 -2.07 -11.64 10.16
C LEU A 73 -1.75 -12.86 11.03
N GLU A 74 -2.49 -13.95 10.89
CA GLU A 74 -2.21 -15.23 11.56
C GLU A 74 -0.84 -15.78 11.18
N TRP A 75 -0.50 -15.76 9.88
CA TRP A 75 0.83 -16.13 9.40
C TRP A 75 1.91 -15.27 10.06
N ALA A 76 1.75 -13.94 10.05
CA ALA A 76 2.76 -13.05 10.62
C ALA A 76 2.95 -13.29 12.13
N SER A 77 1.86 -13.49 12.87
CA SER A 77 1.92 -13.84 14.29
C SER A 77 2.60 -15.20 14.53
N ARG A 78 2.26 -16.24 13.75
CA ARG A 78 2.84 -17.58 13.90
C ARG A 78 4.32 -17.59 13.58
N GLU A 79 4.71 -16.93 12.49
CA GLU A 79 6.08 -16.91 12.00
C GLU A 79 6.97 -15.89 12.73
N LYS A 80 6.42 -15.09 13.65
CA LYS A 80 7.11 -13.91 14.24
C LYS A 80 7.66 -12.99 13.14
N ALA A 81 6.85 -12.77 12.12
CA ALA A 81 7.19 -11.98 10.94
C ALA A 81 6.46 -10.62 10.97
N TYR A 82 6.94 -9.69 10.16
CA TYR A 82 6.27 -8.41 9.92
C TYR A 82 5.62 -8.36 8.54
N ILE A 83 4.54 -7.59 8.44
CA ILE A 83 3.89 -7.22 7.19
C ILE A 83 4.09 -5.73 6.98
N ILE A 84 4.67 -5.34 5.85
CA ILE A 84 4.64 -3.98 5.35
C ILE A 84 3.38 -3.83 4.50
N GLU A 85 2.38 -3.15 5.03
CA GLU A 85 1.18 -2.75 4.30
C GLU A 85 1.45 -1.40 3.64
N ASP A 86 1.56 -1.37 2.31
CA ASP A 86 1.64 -0.13 1.54
C ASP A 86 0.25 0.29 1.06
N ASP A 87 -0.24 1.37 1.64
CA ASP A 87 -1.52 1.98 1.30
C ASP A 87 -1.29 3.32 0.58
N TYR A 88 -1.20 3.24 -0.75
CA TYR A 88 -0.85 4.38 -1.60
C TYR A 88 -2.05 5.15 -2.17
N ASP A 89 -3.26 4.57 -2.17
CA ASP A 89 -4.45 5.18 -2.80
C ASP A 89 -5.81 4.81 -2.18
N SER A 90 -5.87 4.26 -0.96
CA SER A 90 -7.15 3.85 -0.37
C SER A 90 -8.17 4.99 -0.25
N GLU A 91 -7.73 6.25 -0.21
CA GLU A 91 -8.63 7.40 -0.22
C GLU A 91 -9.47 7.47 -1.50
N PHE A 92 -9.08 6.86 -2.63
CA PHE A 92 -9.73 6.99 -3.94
C PHE A 92 -10.58 5.78 -4.38
N ARG A 93 -11.28 5.14 -3.43
CA ARG A 93 -12.26 4.09 -3.77
C ARG A 93 -13.60 4.65 -4.27
N TYR A 94 -14.07 4.15 -5.41
CA TYR A 94 -15.33 4.57 -6.05
C TYR A 94 -16.56 3.73 -5.67
N GLN A 95 -16.39 2.48 -5.23
CA GLN A 95 -17.50 1.55 -4.95
C GLN A 95 -17.19 0.58 -3.81
N GLY A 96 -18.23 0.22 -3.05
CA GLY A 96 -18.19 -0.75 -1.94
C GLY A 96 -17.84 -0.12 -0.58
N ARG A 97 -18.14 -0.85 0.51
CA ARG A 97 -17.68 -0.48 1.84
C ARG A 97 -16.15 -0.65 1.93
N PRO A 98 -15.43 0.27 2.56
CA PRO A 98 -13.99 0.12 2.75
C PRO A 98 -13.72 -1.14 3.59
N ILE A 99 -12.77 -1.96 3.12
CA ILE A 99 -12.23 -3.04 3.94
C ILE A 99 -11.20 -2.40 4.87
N PRO A 100 -11.26 -2.62 6.19
CA PRO A 100 -10.27 -2.09 7.12
C PRO A 100 -8.85 -2.51 6.72
N SER A 101 -7.88 -1.61 6.90
CA SER A 101 -6.45 -1.90 6.67
C SER A 101 -5.99 -3.12 7.49
N LEU A 102 -4.94 -3.81 7.06
CA LEU A 102 -4.31 -4.86 7.88
C LEU A 102 -3.92 -4.27 9.24
N LYS A 103 -3.40 -3.05 9.26
CA LYS A 103 -3.04 -2.37 10.51
C LYS A 103 -4.23 -2.14 11.44
N ALA A 104 -5.41 -1.82 10.91
CA ALA A 104 -6.61 -1.65 11.73
C ALA A 104 -7.13 -2.98 12.31
N LEU A 105 -6.79 -4.11 11.69
CA LEU A 105 -7.16 -5.46 12.12
C LEU A 105 -6.10 -6.11 13.03
N ASP A 106 -4.88 -5.58 13.01
CA ASP A 106 -3.73 -6.12 13.72
C ASP A 106 -3.83 -5.89 15.24
N LYS A 107 -3.86 -7.00 15.98
CA LYS A 107 -3.88 -7.02 17.46
C LYS A 107 -2.55 -7.47 18.08
N LYS A 108 -1.56 -7.84 17.24
CA LYS A 108 -0.31 -8.48 17.66
C LYS A 108 0.93 -7.64 17.31
N GLU A 109 0.71 -6.45 16.76
CA GLU A 109 1.75 -5.51 16.35
C GLU A 109 2.70 -6.09 15.29
N ASN A 110 2.14 -6.86 14.36
CA ASN A 110 2.88 -7.43 13.22
C ASN A 110 2.85 -6.56 11.96
N VAL A 111 2.04 -5.48 11.93
CA VAL A 111 1.90 -4.64 10.75
C VAL A 111 2.66 -3.32 10.90
N ILE A 112 3.54 -3.08 9.92
CA ILE A 112 4.14 -1.79 9.58
C ILE A 112 3.27 -1.16 8.49
N TYR A 113 2.61 -0.05 8.79
CA TYR A 113 1.74 0.62 7.82
C TYR A 113 2.47 1.77 7.15
N LEU A 114 2.47 1.81 5.82
CA LEU A 114 2.94 2.93 5.02
C LEU A 114 1.73 3.64 4.43
N GLY A 115 1.65 4.95 4.66
CA GLY A 115 0.65 5.81 4.04
C GLY A 115 1.29 6.98 3.34
N THR A 116 0.59 7.54 2.35
CA THR A 116 1.07 8.72 1.62
C THR A 116 -0.02 9.75 1.38
N PHE A 117 0.36 11.02 1.43
CA PHE A 117 -0.46 12.13 0.95
C PHE A 117 -0.10 12.52 -0.50
N SER A 118 0.92 11.91 -1.09
CA SER A 118 1.46 12.33 -2.39
C SER A 118 0.43 12.13 -3.52
N LYS A 119 -0.41 11.10 -3.44
CA LYS A 119 -1.49 10.86 -4.41
C LYS A 119 -2.77 11.64 -4.07
N SER A 120 -2.91 12.09 -2.82
CA SER A 120 -4.16 12.60 -2.24
C SER A 120 -4.19 14.12 -2.02
N PHE A 121 -3.06 14.80 -2.17
CA PHE A 121 -2.92 16.24 -1.92
C PHE A 121 -2.18 16.96 -3.05
N LEU A 122 -0.85 16.78 -3.11
CA LEU A 122 0.01 17.36 -4.13
C LEU A 122 1.14 16.35 -4.40
N PRO A 123 1.29 15.81 -5.62
CA PRO A 123 2.39 14.88 -5.94
C PRO A 123 3.77 15.44 -5.63
N GLY A 124 3.96 16.76 -5.79
CA GLY A 124 5.20 17.45 -5.45
C GLY A 124 5.47 17.60 -3.95
N ALA A 125 4.48 17.41 -3.07
CA ALA A 125 4.66 17.54 -1.63
C ALA A 125 5.49 16.41 -1.01
N ARG A 126 5.54 15.24 -1.66
CA ARG A 126 6.32 14.06 -1.24
C ARG A 126 6.19 13.74 0.26
N LEU A 127 4.97 13.88 0.79
CA LEU A 127 4.68 13.66 2.20
C LEU A 127 4.10 12.25 2.39
N SER A 128 4.84 11.41 3.10
CA SER A 128 4.43 10.06 3.49
C SER A 128 4.68 9.85 4.98
N TYR A 129 4.07 8.82 5.57
CA TYR A 129 4.21 8.47 6.97
C TYR A 129 4.25 6.96 7.16
N ILE A 130 4.84 6.54 8.27
CA ILE A 130 4.93 5.15 8.69
C ILE A 130 4.30 5.02 10.09
N VAL A 131 3.53 3.95 10.30
CA VAL A 131 3.07 3.54 11.64
C VAL A 131 3.81 2.27 12.00
N LEU A 132 4.71 2.37 12.97
CA LEU A 132 5.53 1.26 13.45
C LEU A 132 4.84 0.53 14.61
N PRO A 133 5.00 -0.80 14.72
CA PRO A 133 4.87 -1.55 15.97
C PRO A 133 5.66 -0.89 17.11
N SER A 134 5.16 -0.91 18.34
CA SER A 134 5.76 -0.20 19.48
C SER A 134 7.24 -0.52 19.65
N LYS A 135 7.60 -1.82 19.62
CA LYS A 135 9.02 -2.26 19.69
C LYS A 135 9.89 -1.66 18.57
N LEU A 136 9.37 -1.60 17.34
CA LEU A 136 10.12 -1.03 16.23
C LEU A 136 10.21 0.50 16.31
N ALA A 137 9.21 1.16 16.91
CA ALA A 137 9.25 2.59 17.18
C ALA A 137 10.36 2.95 18.18
N ASP A 138 10.53 2.17 19.24
CA ASP A 138 11.61 2.35 20.21
C ASP A 138 12.98 2.17 19.55
N GLU A 139 13.17 1.10 18.77
CA GLU A 139 14.41 0.87 18.03
C GLU A 139 14.68 1.96 16.99
N PHE A 140 13.63 2.46 16.33
CA PHE A 140 13.73 3.57 15.38
C PHE A 140 14.19 4.84 16.09
N GLN A 141 13.62 5.17 17.25
CA GLN A 141 13.99 6.36 18.01
C GLN A 141 15.43 6.29 18.50
N GLU A 142 15.88 5.13 18.98
CA GLU A 142 17.25 4.92 19.45
C GLU A 142 18.29 5.07 18.33
N LYS A 143 18.04 4.42 17.18
CA LYS A 143 19.00 4.33 16.07
C LYS A 143 18.92 5.52 15.11
N LEU A 144 17.71 5.99 14.83
CA LEU A 144 17.42 6.96 13.78
C LEU A 144 16.85 8.30 14.30
N GLY A 145 16.55 8.43 15.59
CA GLY A 145 15.97 9.66 16.16
C GLY A 145 16.87 10.91 16.06
N ARG A 146 18.16 10.74 15.76
CA ARG A 146 19.11 11.83 15.50
C ARG A 146 19.20 12.26 14.02
N TYR A 147 18.59 11.50 13.11
CA TYR A 147 18.55 11.87 11.70
C TYR A 147 17.58 13.03 11.51
N SER A 148 17.90 13.91 10.56
CA SER A 148 16.99 15.00 10.20
C SER A 148 15.72 14.45 9.54
N GLN A 149 14.58 15.02 9.92
CA GLN A 149 13.31 14.76 9.25
C GLN A 149 13.41 15.20 7.78
N SER A 150 13.14 14.28 6.84
CA SER A 150 13.22 14.55 5.40
C SER A 150 12.00 15.29 4.87
N ALA A 151 10.84 15.19 5.54
CA ALA A 151 9.63 15.90 5.17
C ALA A 151 9.75 17.40 5.50
N SER A 152 9.47 18.27 4.52
CA SER A 152 9.49 19.73 4.70
C SER A 152 8.56 20.18 5.83
N PRO A 153 9.05 20.94 6.84
CA PRO A 153 8.22 21.48 7.92
C PRO A 153 7.08 22.37 7.41
N ILE A 154 7.29 23.10 6.31
CA ILE A 154 6.27 23.94 5.68
C ILE A 154 5.13 23.07 5.13
N ILE A 155 5.47 21.98 4.44
CA ILE A 155 4.49 21.03 3.90
C ILE A 155 3.74 20.32 5.03
N GLN A 156 4.43 19.93 6.10
CA GLN A 156 3.80 19.35 7.29
C GLN A 156 2.78 20.31 7.91
N LYS A 157 3.14 21.59 8.07
CA LYS A 157 2.24 22.61 8.61
C LYS A 157 1.05 22.87 7.70
N ALA A 158 1.27 22.96 6.39
CA ALA A 158 0.22 23.13 5.40
C ALA A 158 -0.78 21.96 5.45
N MET A 159 -0.29 20.71 5.48
CA MET A 159 -1.14 19.52 5.61
C MET A 159 -1.93 19.52 6.92
N PHE A 160 -1.28 19.89 8.04
CA PHE A 160 -1.96 20.00 9.34
C PHE A 160 -3.14 20.97 9.28
N LEU A 161 -2.94 22.19 8.76
CA LEU A 161 -4.02 23.18 8.63
C LEU A 161 -5.11 22.71 7.67
N PHE A 162 -4.72 22.17 6.52
CA PHE A 162 -5.64 21.66 5.50
C PHE A 162 -6.56 20.55 6.02
N ARG A 163 -6.05 19.69 6.90
CA ARG A 163 -6.86 18.68 7.60
C ARG A 163 -7.68 19.26 8.74
N LYS A 164 -7.08 20.12 9.58
CA LYS A 164 -7.77 20.74 10.73
C LYS A 164 -9.02 21.52 10.30
N GLU A 165 -8.97 22.16 9.14
CA GLU A 165 -10.08 22.94 8.59
C GLU A 165 -11.08 22.10 7.76
N GLY A 166 -10.87 20.78 7.67
CA GLY A 166 -11.75 19.85 6.93
C GLY A 166 -11.67 19.98 5.41
N PHE A 167 -10.66 20.68 4.89
CA PHE A 167 -10.46 20.85 3.45
C PHE A 167 -9.96 19.57 2.79
N PHE A 168 -9.19 18.74 3.50
CA PHE A 168 -8.73 17.47 2.98
C PHE A 168 -9.89 16.55 2.61
N GLU A 169 -10.83 16.31 3.51
CA GLU A 169 -11.98 15.44 3.27
C GLU A 169 -12.87 16.00 2.15
N ARG A 170 -13.02 17.34 2.08
CA ARG A 170 -13.73 18.03 1.00
C ARG A 170 -13.03 17.82 -0.35
N HIS A 171 -11.71 17.95 -0.37
CA HIS A 171 -10.88 17.73 -1.56
C HIS A 171 -10.99 16.29 -2.04
N ILE A 172 -10.82 15.29 -1.16
CA ILE A 172 -10.96 13.87 -1.50
C ILE A 172 -12.34 13.57 -2.07
N ARG A 173 -13.42 14.09 -1.47
CA ARG A 173 -14.79 13.93 -2.03
C ARG A 173 -14.92 14.52 -3.43
N LYS A 174 -14.35 15.69 -3.67
CA LYS A 174 -14.33 16.32 -5.01
C LYS A 174 -13.53 15.47 -6.00
N MET A 175 -12.32 15.06 -5.62
CA MET A 175 -11.41 14.31 -6.49
C MET A 175 -11.92 12.91 -6.82
N LYS A 176 -12.62 12.23 -5.89
CA LYS A 176 -13.31 10.97 -6.19
C LYS A 176 -14.28 11.10 -7.37
N LYS A 177 -15.07 12.17 -7.41
CA LYS A 177 -16.00 12.41 -8.54
C LYS A 177 -15.23 12.63 -9.83
N VAL A 178 -14.19 13.47 -9.80
CA VAL A 178 -13.35 13.75 -10.99
C VAL A 178 -12.71 12.48 -11.53
N TYR A 179 -12.08 11.66 -10.69
CA TYR A 179 -11.42 10.45 -11.16
C TYR A 179 -12.41 9.37 -11.58
N GLN A 180 -13.59 9.30 -10.95
CA GLN A 180 -14.65 8.40 -11.39
C GLN A 180 -15.11 8.73 -12.82
N GLU A 181 -15.34 10.02 -13.13
CA GLU A 181 -15.72 10.43 -14.48
C GLU A 181 -14.60 10.19 -15.48
N LYS A 182 -13.35 10.55 -15.15
CA LYS A 182 -12.19 10.23 -16.01
C LYS A 182 -12.07 8.73 -16.29
N HIS A 183 -12.27 7.88 -15.28
CA HIS A 183 -12.22 6.43 -15.43
C HIS A 183 -13.34 5.94 -16.35
N LYS A 184 -14.58 6.44 -16.20
CA LYS A 184 -15.69 6.10 -17.10
C LYS A 184 -15.38 6.50 -18.55
N THR A 185 -14.91 7.73 -18.76
CA THR A 185 -14.55 8.23 -20.09
C THR A 185 -13.44 7.38 -20.71
N LEU A 186 -12.39 7.06 -19.96
CA LEU A 186 -11.29 6.22 -20.43
C LEU A 186 -11.75 4.82 -20.83
N ILE A 187 -12.53 4.14 -19.98
CA ILE A 187 -13.05 2.80 -20.28
C ILE A 187 -13.99 2.84 -21.48
N SER A 188 -14.82 3.89 -21.62
CA SER A 188 -15.69 4.06 -22.79
C SER A 188 -14.86 4.21 -24.06
N ALA A 189 -13.82 5.06 -24.04
CA ALA A 189 -12.95 5.26 -25.19
C ALA A 189 -12.20 3.98 -25.58
N ILE A 190 -11.67 3.23 -24.61
CA ILE A 190 -11.02 1.94 -24.88
C ILE A 190 -11.98 0.99 -25.58
N LYS A 191 -13.21 0.85 -25.08
CA LYS A 191 -14.22 -0.01 -25.70
C LYS A 191 -14.60 0.46 -27.11
N THR A 192 -14.74 1.76 -27.32
CA THR A 192 -15.09 2.32 -28.64
C THR A 192 -14.00 2.10 -29.67
N HIS A 193 -12.73 2.25 -29.30
CA HIS A 193 -11.61 2.22 -30.25
C HIS A 193 -10.93 0.87 -30.40
N PHE A 194 -11.00 0.00 -29.38
CA PHE A 194 -10.34 -1.31 -29.39
C PHE A 194 -11.31 -2.49 -29.35
N GLY A 195 -12.61 -2.25 -29.14
CA GLY A 195 -13.64 -3.30 -29.21
C GLY A 195 -13.32 -4.51 -28.33
N ASN A 196 -13.24 -5.69 -28.95
CA ASN A 196 -12.96 -6.97 -28.31
C ASN A 196 -11.46 -7.32 -28.26
N ASP A 197 -10.58 -6.51 -28.86
CA ASP A 197 -9.14 -6.77 -28.89
C ASP A 197 -8.47 -6.48 -27.53
N VAL A 198 -9.22 -5.91 -26.58
CA VAL A 198 -8.74 -5.56 -25.24
C VAL A 198 -9.69 -6.10 -24.18
N GLU A 199 -9.15 -6.94 -23.30
CA GLU A 199 -9.82 -7.31 -22.05
C GLU A 199 -9.31 -6.42 -20.91
N SER A 200 -10.23 -5.69 -20.29
CA SER A 200 -9.88 -4.85 -19.14
C SER A 200 -9.95 -5.66 -17.85
N SER A 201 -8.79 -5.88 -17.22
CA SER A 201 -8.69 -6.41 -15.85
C SER A 201 -9.03 -5.35 -14.79
N ALA A 202 -9.27 -4.10 -15.19
CA ALA A 202 -9.46 -2.97 -14.28
C ALA A 202 -10.73 -3.15 -13.43
N LYS A 203 -10.54 -3.59 -12.19
CA LYS A 203 -11.54 -3.43 -11.14
C LYS A 203 -11.72 -1.92 -10.92
N LYS A 204 -12.97 -1.44 -10.90
CA LYS A 204 -13.37 -0.01 -10.87
C LYS A 204 -12.87 0.78 -9.63
N ARG A 205 -11.57 0.90 -9.37
CA ARG A 205 -10.97 1.45 -8.12
C ARG A 205 -9.55 2.01 -8.38
N GLY A 206 -9.14 3.03 -7.60
CA GLY A 206 -7.80 3.62 -7.65
C GLY A 206 -7.68 4.91 -8.46
N SER A 207 -6.64 5.72 -8.21
CA SER A 207 -6.32 6.88 -9.05
C SER A 207 -5.75 6.43 -10.40
N ILE A 208 -6.04 7.15 -11.48
CA ILE A 208 -5.53 6.84 -12.84
C ILE A 208 -4.05 7.26 -13.01
N PHE A 209 -3.25 7.14 -11.94
CA PHE A 209 -1.85 7.56 -11.88
C PHE A 209 -0.98 6.57 -11.12
#